data_AF-A0A2K2TYK4-F1
#
_entry.id   AF-A0A2K2TYK4-F1
#
_cell.length_a   1.000
_cell.length_b   1.000
_cell.length_c   1.000
_cell.angle_alpha   90.00
_cell.angle_beta   90.00
_cell.angle_gamma   90.00
#
_symmetry.space_group_name_H-M   'P 1'
#
loop_
_entity.id
_entity.type
_entity.pdbx_description
1 polymer ?
#
loop_
_entity_poly.entity_id
_entity_poly.type
_entity_poly.pdbx_seq_one_letter_code
_entity_poly.pdbx_strand_id
1 'polypeptide(L)'
;MAQRHIPLGYRIQNGNAVIEPVSATAIQIIFTDYRKGKSTYQIAKELTEQGVLNANHEPKWHHGGVGRVLENRKYLGDDFYPTIIEAELFDAVQERRNMQRKDLGRLIHPNSFAEQTVFSGKVYCGVCGKPYRKYIEHCNQPGEKTRWRCKQYIKNHAVHCRNIPLLEEEIQAAFLSAVDFLVSHPDFIDKVPKEKREPAWQVLKLEREIQRCNDSEEYQAEEIIRLIYERAKAQYQSAVVHDSFYQTEKLKAALKEYGSIEEFQPDFYQKAIKKMVVQEDGILQVIFINGVSLGIQAADYQEGRKNHGKNCSCSKEKYRGHTSETRV
;
A
#
# COMPACT_ATOMS: atom_id res chain seq x y z
N MET A 1 -17.19 6.99 22.47
CA MET A 1 -16.14 7.10 23.50
C MET A 1 -14.92 7.74 22.86
N ALA A 2 -14.40 8.83 23.43
CA ALA A 2 -13.33 9.61 22.83
C ALA A 2 -12.00 8.84 22.89
N GLN A 3 -11.43 8.54 21.72
CA GLN A 3 -10.14 7.88 21.61
C GLN A 3 -9.05 8.83 22.12
N ARG A 4 -8.35 8.43 23.19
CA ARG A 4 -7.29 9.24 23.78
C ARG A 4 -6.12 9.31 22.80
N HIS A 5 -5.82 10.51 22.28
CA HIS A 5 -4.68 10.76 21.38
C HIS A 5 -3.34 10.87 22.13
N ILE A 6 -3.37 10.99 23.46
CA ILE A 6 -2.19 11.08 24.33
C ILE A 6 -1.80 9.66 24.79
N PRO A 7 -0.54 9.24 24.62
CA PRO A 7 -0.07 7.94 25.12
C PRO A 7 -0.21 7.81 26.65
N LEU A 8 -0.49 6.59 27.12
CA LEU A 8 -0.53 6.25 28.55
C LEU A 8 0.84 6.50 29.18
N GLY A 9 0.92 7.01 30.42
CA GLY A 9 2.19 7.44 31.04
C GLY A 9 2.44 8.94 30.95
N TYR A 10 1.65 9.66 30.14
CA TYR A 10 1.72 11.11 30.00
C TYR A 10 0.38 11.80 30.25
N ARG A 11 0.46 13.05 30.67
CA ARG A 11 -0.65 14.01 30.67
C ARG A 11 -0.17 15.35 30.12
N ILE A 12 -1.08 16.15 29.56
CA ILE A 12 -0.75 17.50 29.11
C ILE A 12 -0.98 18.48 30.25
N GLN A 13 0.04 19.26 30.58
CA GLN A 13 -0.03 20.35 31.54
C GLN A 13 0.59 21.60 30.91
N ASN A 14 -0.18 22.68 30.83
CA ASN A 14 0.23 23.97 30.24
C ASN A 14 0.82 23.83 28.82
N GLY A 15 0.21 22.98 27.97
CA GLY A 15 0.65 22.76 26.59
C GLY A 15 1.83 21.80 26.43
N ASN A 16 2.45 21.34 27.52
CA ASN A 16 3.58 20.41 27.49
C ASN A 16 3.18 19.01 27.96
N ALA A 17 3.80 17.97 27.41
CA ALA A 17 3.64 16.63 27.95
C ALA A 17 4.49 16.46 29.21
N VAL A 18 3.84 16.04 30.29
CA VAL A 18 4.49 15.72 31.55
C VAL A 18 4.23 14.26 31.92
N ILE A 19 5.19 13.63 32.58
CA ILE A 19 5.06 12.25 33.04
C ILE A 19 3.93 12.18 34.09
N GLU A 20 3.03 11.21 33.91
CA GLU A 20 2.04 10.83 34.91
C GLU A 20 2.58 9.64 35.71
N PRO A 21 3.03 9.82 36.96
CA PRO A 21 3.86 8.83 37.64
C PRO A 21 3.24 7.43 37.73
N VAL A 22 1.96 7.35 38.10
CA VAL A 22 1.27 6.06 38.29
C VAL A 22 1.21 5.26 36.99
N SER A 23 0.80 5.90 35.89
CA SER A 23 0.71 5.21 34.60
C SER A 23 2.08 4.97 33.99
N ALA A 24 3.07 5.84 34.22
CA ALA A 24 4.45 5.64 33.79
C ALA A 24 5.11 4.42 34.47
N THR A 25 4.87 4.22 35.76
CA THR A 25 5.32 2.99 36.46
C THR A 25 4.72 1.74 35.83
N ALA A 26 3.44 1.76 35.44
CA ALA A 26 2.84 0.65 34.72
C ALA A 26 3.52 0.37 33.36
N ILE A 27 3.91 1.42 32.62
CA ILE A 27 4.69 1.27 31.38
C ILE A 27 6.05 0.59 31.67
N GLN A 28 6.77 1.03 32.69
CA GLN A 28 8.06 0.44 33.07
C GLN A 28 7.94 -1.04 33.45
N ILE A 29 6.90 -1.40 34.20
CA ILE A 29 6.57 -2.78 34.56
C ILE A 29 6.30 -3.60 33.30
N ILE A 30 5.48 -3.09 32.36
CA ILE A 30 5.17 -3.77 31.10
C ILE A 30 6.44 -4.12 30.32
N PHE A 31 7.35 -3.16 30.15
CA PHE A 31 8.61 -3.37 29.41
C PHE A 31 9.52 -4.38 30.12
N THR A 32 9.65 -4.25 31.43
CA THR A 32 10.52 -5.11 32.23
C THR A 32 10.00 -6.55 32.28
N ASP A 33 8.71 -6.75 32.52
CA ASP A 33 8.10 -8.07 32.60
C ASP A 33 8.08 -8.78 31.25
N TYR A 34 7.86 -8.04 30.16
CA TYR A 34 7.98 -8.59 28.82
C TYR A 34 9.42 -9.00 28.52
N ARG A 35 10.42 -8.17 28.85
CA ARG A 35 11.85 -8.53 28.71
C ARG A 35 12.18 -9.81 29.50
N LYS A 36 11.66 -9.95 30.71
CA LYS A 36 11.90 -11.11 31.61
C LYS A 36 11.31 -12.44 31.18
N GLY A 37 10.31 -12.47 30.29
CA GLY A 37 9.69 -13.75 29.95
C GLY A 37 8.20 -13.69 29.70
N LYS A 38 7.49 -12.76 30.31
CA LYS A 38 6.04 -12.80 30.33
C LYS A 38 5.46 -12.53 28.94
N SER A 39 4.41 -13.27 28.60
CA SER A 39 3.65 -13.01 27.39
C SER A 39 2.83 -11.73 27.53
N THR A 40 2.50 -11.07 26.41
CA THR A 40 1.59 -9.91 26.43
C THR A 40 0.21 -10.25 27.00
N TYR A 41 -0.22 -11.51 26.86
CA TYR A 41 -1.44 -12.02 27.49
C TYR A 41 -1.32 -12.05 29.02
N GLN A 42 -0.23 -12.62 29.55
CA GLN A 42 0.00 -12.69 30.99
C GLN A 42 0.10 -11.30 31.61
N ILE A 43 0.86 -10.39 30.99
CA ILE A 43 0.96 -9.00 31.44
C ILE A 43 -0.41 -8.34 31.45
N ALA A 44 -1.21 -8.51 30.38
CA ALA A 44 -2.56 -7.94 30.33
C ALA A 44 -3.47 -8.49 31.44
N LYS A 45 -3.38 -9.79 31.73
CA LYS A 45 -4.15 -10.43 32.80
C LYS A 45 -3.77 -9.83 34.17
N GLU A 46 -2.48 -9.76 34.48
CA GLU A 46 -1.98 -9.24 35.75
C GLU A 46 -2.34 -7.76 35.94
N LEU A 47 -2.22 -6.92 34.91
CA LEU A 47 -2.63 -5.51 34.97
C LEU A 47 -4.14 -5.35 35.22
N THR A 48 -4.96 -6.22 34.64
CA THR A 48 -6.41 -6.25 34.85
C THR A 48 -6.72 -6.63 36.30
N GLU A 49 -6.07 -7.68 36.83
CA GLU A 49 -6.25 -8.14 38.21
C GLU A 49 -5.79 -7.10 39.25
N GLN A 50 -4.73 -6.34 38.93
CA GLN A 50 -4.24 -5.25 39.76
C GLN A 50 -5.08 -3.96 39.65
N GLY A 51 -6.10 -3.94 38.78
CA GLY A 51 -6.96 -2.77 38.58
C GLY A 51 -6.27 -1.59 37.89
N VAL A 52 -5.15 -1.83 37.17
CA VAL A 52 -4.42 -0.77 36.46
C VAL A 52 -5.27 -0.24 35.31
N LEU A 53 -5.48 1.07 35.25
CA LEU A 53 -6.29 1.70 34.21
C LEU A 53 -5.56 1.71 32.85
N ASN A 54 -6.28 1.32 31.81
CA ASN A 54 -5.81 1.42 30.43
C ASN A 54 -6.01 2.84 29.85
N ALA A 55 -5.70 3.05 28.56
CA ALA A 55 -5.86 4.33 27.88
C ALA A 55 -7.31 4.87 27.82
N ASN A 56 -8.31 3.99 27.99
CA ASN A 56 -9.73 4.33 28.06
C ASN A 56 -10.23 4.55 29.51
N HIS A 57 -9.33 4.59 30.49
CA HIS A 57 -9.66 4.67 31.92
C HIS A 57 -10.44 3.46 32.47
N GLU A 58 -10.25 2.29 31.86
CA GLU A 58 -10.87 1.05 32.32
C GLU A 58 -9.81 0.06 32.83
N PRO A 59 -10.06 -0.69 33.91
CA PRO A 59 -9.16 -1.74 34.40
C PRO A 59 -9.32 -3.02 33.55
N LYS A 60 -9.31 -2.89 32.23
CA LYS A 60 -9.54 -4.00 31.29
C LYS A 60 -8.45 -4.02 30.23
N TRP A 61 -7.44 -4.87 30.43
CA TRP A 61 -6.33 -5.00 29.51
C TRP A 61 -6.49 -6.19 28.58
N HIS A 62 -6.03 -6.00 27.35
CA HIS A 62 -5.94 -7.04 26.34
C HIS A 62 -4.50 -7.11 25.83
N HIS A 63 -4.06 -8.29 25.39
CA HIS A 63 -2.71 -8.53 24.87
C HIS A 63 -2.32 -7.52 23.77
N GLY A 64 -3.27 -7.12 22.90
CA GLY A 64 -3.04 -6.11 21.86
C GLY A 64 -2.86 -4.69 22.40
N GLY A 65 -3.40 -4.36 23.58
CA GLY A 65 -3.12 -3.10 24.28
C GLY A 65 -1.69 -3.06 24.82
N VAL A 66 -1.25 -4.14 25.45
CA VAL A 66 0.15 -4.31 25.89
C VAL A 66 1.10 -4.27 24.69
N GLY A 67 0.76 -4.93 23.59
CA GLY A 67 1.54 -4.89 22.35
C GLY A 67 1.74 -3.46 21.83
N ARG A 68 0.68 -2.65 21.80
CA ARG A 68 0.75 -1.22 21.40
C ARG A 68 1.62 -0.39 22.33
N VAL A 69 1.62 -0.68 23.64
CA VAL A 69 2.53 -0.03 24.59
C VAL A 69 3.99 -0.37 24.24
N LEU A 70 4.31 -1.65 24.05
CA LEU A 70 5.67 -2.09 23.73
C LEU A 70 6.18 -1.53 22.39
N GLU A 71 5.31 -1.19 21.44
CA GLU A 71 5.70 -0.62 20.12
C GLU A 71 5.89 0.89 20.12
N ASN A 72 5.36 1.59 21.12
CA ASN A 72 5.24 3.03 21.04
C ASN A 72 6.58 3.73 21.33
N ARG A 73 7.23 4.21 20.26
CA ARG A 73 8.52 4.92 20.32
C ARG A 73 8.49 6.19 21.16
N LYS A 74 7.32 6.78 21.42
CA LYS A 74 7.20 8.01 22.24
C LYS A 74 7.75 7.83 23.65
N TYR A 75 7.84 6.59 24.17
CA TYR A 75 8.44 6.32 25.48
C TYR A 75 9.95 6.50 25.55
N LEU A 76 10.65 6.53 24.40
CA LEU A 76 12.07 6.88 24.31
C LEU A 76 12.31 8.38 24.57
N GLY A 77 11.25 9.18 24.46
CA GLY A 77 11.29 10.63 24.50
C GLY A 77 11.59 11.25 23.14
N ASP A 78 11.14 12.50 22.98
CA ASP A 78 11.42 13.40 21.86
C ASP A 78 11.34 14.85 22.38
N ASP A 79 11.37 15.85 21.49
CA ASP A 79 11.27 17.27 21.87
C ASP A 79 10.00 17.62 22.65
N PHE A 80 8.96 16.78 22.58
CA PHE A 80 7.68 17.01 23.22
C PHE A 80 7.41 16.05 24.40
N TYR A 81 7.75 14.76 24.27
CA TYR A 81 7.52 13.73 25.29
C TYR A 81 8.77 13.47 26.12
N PRO A 82 8.72 13.56 27.46
CA PRO A 82 9.82 13.13 28.32
C PRO A 82 10.08 11.63 28.24
N THR A 83 11.32 11.19 28.42
CA THR A 83 11.68 9.76 28.40
C THR A 83 11.09 9.01 29.60
N ILE A 84 10.47 7.85 29.34
CA ILE A 84 9.98 6.89 30.37
C ILE A 84 10.80 5.58 30.34
N ILE A 85 11.26 5.18 29.16
CA ILE A 85 11.98 3.93 28.90
C ILE A 85 13.32 4.22 28.23
N GLU A 86 14.39 3.62 28.75
CA GLU A 86 15.72 3.69 28.16
C GLU A 86 15.79 2.95 26.82
N ALA A 87 16.61 3.46 25.89
CA ALA A 87 16.78 2.89 24.55
C ALA A 87 17.20 1.41 24.59
N GLU A 88 18.11 1.03 25.48
CA GLU A 88 18.57 -0.35 25.61
C GLU A 88 17.43 -1.32 25.97
N LEU A 89 16.57 -0.93 26.92
CA LEU A 89 15.41 -1.73 27.31
C LEU A 89 14.38 -1.82 26.17
N PHE A 90 14.15 -0.72 25.46
CA PHE A 90 13.24 -0.69 24.33
C PHE A 90 13.72 -1.60 23.19
N ASP A 91 15.00 -1.52 22.83
CA ASP A 91 15.61 -2.28 21.75
C ASP A 91 15.63 -3.78 22.07
N ALA A 92 16.00 -4.16 23.29
CA ALA A 92 15.94 -5.55 23.75
C ALA A 92 14.51 -6.12 23.69
N VAL A 93 13.51 -5.31 24.02
CA VAL A 93 12.09 -5.68 23.86
C VAL A 93 11.73 -5.86 22.38
N GLN A 94 12.14 -4.95 21.48
CA GLN A 94 11.86 -5.09 20.05
C GLN A 94 12.53 -6.33 19.44
N GLU A 95 13.78 -6.60 19.80
CA GLU A 95 14.52 -7.77 19.35
C GLU A 95 13.78 -9.06 19.74
N ARG A 96 13.38 -9.17 21.00
CA ARG A 96 12.58 -10.30 21.48
C ARG A 96 11.27 -10.44 20.70
N ARG A 97 10.55 -9.34 20.44
CA ARG A 97 9.30 -9.38 19.66
C ARG A 97 9.55 -9.89 18.25
N ASN A 98 10.63 -9.45 17.61
CA ASN A 98 11.01 -9.89 16.27
C ASN A 98 11.40 -11.37 16.25
N MET A 99 12.14 -11.85 17.26
CA MET A 99 12.47 -13.27 17.42
C MET A 99 11.20 -14.12 17.60
N GLN A 100 10.29 -13.73 18.49
CA GLN A 100 9.01 -14.44 18.65
C GLN A 100 8.18 -14.45 17.37
N ARG A 101 8.16 -13.35 16.61
CA ARG A 101 7.48 -13.32 15.30
C ARG A 101 8.13 -14.28 14.30
N LYS A 102 9.46 -14.37 14.30
CA LYS A 102 10.22 -15.30 13.45
C LYS A 102 9.93 -16.75 13.80
N ASP A 103 10.01 -17.12 15.07
CA ASP A 103 9.78 -18.49 15.55
C ASP A 103 8.35 -18.96 15.28
N LEU A 104 7.37 -18.05 15.39
CA LEU A 104 5.97 -18.34 15.09
C LEU A 104 5.63 -18.28 13.60
N GLY A 105 6.60 -18.02 12.71
CA GLY A 105 6.35 -17.84 11.28
C GLY A 105 5.45 -16.65 10.94
N ARG A 106 5.33 -15.68 11.86
CA ARG A 106 4.51 -14.46 11.73
C ARG A 106 5.30 -13.26 11.21
N LEU A 107 6.45 -13.51 10.60
CA LEU A 107 7.09 -12.50 9.78
C LEU A 107 6.21 -12.20 8.57
N ILE A 108 6.33 -10.98 8.07
CA ILE A 108 5.67 -10.57 6.83
C ILE A 108 6.13 -11.56 5.75
N HIS A 109 5.20 -12.37 5.24
CA HIS A 109 5.53 -13.32 4.19
C HIS A 109 6.07 -12.53 2.98
N PRO A 110 7.16 -12.95 2.32
CA PRO A 110 7.73 -12.20 1.20
C PRO A 110 6.77 -12.02 0.02
N ASN A 111 5.74 -12.85 -0.09
CA ASN A 111 4.65 -12.69 -1.08
C ASN A 111 3.40 -11.95 -0.53
N SER A 112 3.48 -11.35 0.66
CA SER A 112 2.41 -10.52 1.23
C SER A 112 2.38 -9.13 0.59
N PHE A 113 1.24 -8.44 0.66
CA PHE A 113 0.98 -7.21 -0.10
C PHE A 113 1.55 -5.92 0.53
N ALA A 114 2.33 -6.01 1.61
CA ALA A 114 2.95 -4.82 2.18
C ALA A 114 3.87 -4.17 1.12
N GLU A 115 4.00 -2.84 1.14
CA GLU A 115 4.75 -2.00 0.20
C GLU A 115 6.25 -2.37 0.14
N GLN A 116 6.57 -3.51 -0.46
CA GLN A 116 7.91 -4.08 -0.46
C GLN A 116 8.87 -3.33 -1.39
N THR A 117 8.33 -2.61 -2.37
CA THR A 117 9.12 -1.91 -3.39
C THR A 117 8.37 -0.68 -3.92
N VAL A 118 9.10 0.24 -4.55
CA VAL A 118 8.55 1.44 -5.21
C VAL A 118 7.60 1.16 -6.37
N PHE A 119 7.62 -0.07 -6.91
CA PHE A 119 6.70 -0.51 -7.97
C PHE A 119 5.34 -0.96 -7.43
N SER A 120 5.25 -1.23 -6.14
CA SER A 120 4.01 -1.69 -5.49
C SER A 120 2.94 -0.61 -5.62
N GLY A 121 1.78 -0.96 -6.18
CA GLY A 121 0.70 -0.01 -6.43
C GLY A 121 0.91 0.91 -7.66
N LYS A 122 2.02 0.75 -8.38
CA LYS A 122 2.33 1.51 -9.61
C LYS A 122 2.25 0.66 -10.88
N VAL A 123 2.39 -0.65 -10.80
CA VAL A 123 2.34 -1.56 -11.97
C VAL A 123 1.00 -2.30 -12.03
N TYR A 124 0.34 -2.26 -13.18
CA TYR A 124 -1.01 -2.81 -13.40
C TYR A 124 -1.10 -3.70 -14.63
N CYS A 125 -2.04 -4.63 -14.61
CA CYS A 125 -2.33 -5.52 -15.71
C CYS A 125 -3.21 -4.85 -16.76
N GLY A 126 -2.77 -4.79 -18.02
CA GLY A 126 -3.59 -4.33 -19.15
C GLY A 126 -4.78 -5.23 -19.47
N VAL A 127 -4.67 -6.53 -19.17
CA VAL A 127 -5.74 -7.51 -19.45
C VAL A 127 -6.90 -7.43 -18.45
N CYS A 128 -6.62 -7.37 -17.15
CA CYS A 128 -7.67 -7.43 -16.11
C CYS A 128 -7.75 -6.18 -15.20
N GLY A 129 -6.89 -5.19 -15.41
CA GLY A 129 -6.83 -3.95 -14.63
C GLY A 129 -6.33 -4.11 -13.19
N LYS A 130 -6.06 -5.33 -12.71
CA LYS A 130 -5.58 -5.57 -11.34
C LYS A 130 -4.08 -5.28 -11.21
N PRO A 131 -3.61 -4.88 -10.00
CA PRO A 131 -2.20 -4.59 -9.79
C PRO A 131 -1.32 -5.83 -10.00
N TYR A 132 -0.10 -5.60 -10.45
CA TYR A 132 0.97 -6.58 -10.37
C TYR A 132 1.53 -6.62 -8.94
N ARG A 133 2.12 -7.74 -8.56
CA ARG A 133 2.80 -7.93 -7.29
C ARG A 133 4.10 -8.69 -7.48
N LYS A 134 5.07 -8.40 -6.62
CA LYS A 134 6.28 -9.20 -6.47
C LYS A 134 5.90 -10.57 -5.92
N TYR A 135 6.48 -11.61 -6.51
CA TYR A 135 6.30 -12.99 -6.13
C TYR A 135 7.67 -13.69 -6.16
N ILE A 136 8.04 -14.24 -5.02
CA ILE A 136 9.26 -15.02 -4.81
C ILE A 136 8.88 -16.50 -4.88
N GLU A 137 9.43 -17.18 -5.88
CA GLU A 137 9.41 -18.64 -6.03
C GLU A 137 10.57 -19.23 -5.23
N HIS A 138 10.38 -20.38 -4.59
CA HIS A 138 11.42 -21.07 -3.80
C HIS A 138 12.09 -20.19 -2.74
N CYS A 139 11.29 -19.42 -2.00
CA CYS A 139 11.79 -18.49 -0.98
C CYS A 139 12.64 -19.21 0.07
N ASN A 140 13.86 -18.69 0.31
CA ASN A 140 14.89 -19.27 1.19
C ASN A 140 15.36 -20.68 0.77
N GLN A 141 15.28 -21.02 -0.52
CA GLN A 141 15.74 -22.29 -1.08
C GLN A 141 16.68 -22.07 -2.28
N PRO A 142 17.56 -23.04 -2.61
CA PRO A 142 18.35 -22.99 -3.84
C PRO A 142 17.46 -22.84 -5.08
N GLY A 143 17.73 -21.84 -5.92
CA GLY A 143 16.90 -21.54 -7.09
C GLY A 143 15.77 -20.54 -6.84
N GLU A 144 15.86 -19.74 -5.77
CA GLU A 144 14.98 -18.59 -5.52
C GLU A 144 14.89 -17.69 -6.77
N LYS A 145 13.66 -17.42 -7.22
CA LYS A 145 13.40 -16.55 -8.37
C LYS A 145 12.37 -15.50 -8.01
N THR A 146 12.69 -14.26 -8.31
CA THR A 146 11.80 -13.13 -8.10
C THR A 146 11.13 -12.75 -9.42
N ARG A 147 9.79 -12.67 -9.41
CA ARG A 147 8.99 -12.26 -10.58
C ARG A 147 7.85 -11.35 -10.19
N TRP A 148 7.50 -10.43 -11.06
CA TRP A 148 6.30 -9.62 -11.01
C TRP A 148 5.18 -10.30 -11.79
N ARG A 149 4.07 -10.60 -11.12
CA ARG A 149 2.89 -11.24 -11.75
C ARG A 149 1.62 -10.48 -11.41
N CYS A 150 0.63 -10.54 -12.31
CA CYS A 150 -0.70 -10.04 -12.02
C CYS A 150 -1.25 -10.66 -10.73
N LYS A 151 -1.84 -9.85 -9.84
CA LYS A 151 -2.50 -10.32 -8.61
C LYS A 151 -3.58 -11.37 -8.90
N GLN A 152 -4.25 -11.25 -10.04
CA GLN A 152 -5.31 -12.14 -10.48
C GLN A 152 -4.77 -13.37 -11.23
N TYR A 153 -3.44 -13.56 -11.33
CA TYR A 153 -2.87 -14.75 -11.99
C TYR A 153 -3.38 -16.03 -11.34
N ILE A 154 -3.24 -16.16 -10.02
CA ILE A 154 -3.85 -17.23 -9.23
C ILE A 154 -4.77 -16.60 -8.19
N LYS A 155 -6.05 -16.99 -8.22
CA LYS A 155 -7.04 -16.68 -7.18
C LYS A 155 -7.82 -17.94 -6.87
N ASN A 156 -8.09 -18.22 -5.59
CA ASN A 156 -8.80 -19.42 -5.15
C ASN A 156 -8.26 -20.72 -5.76
N HIS A 157 -6.92 -20.85 -5.81
CA HIS A 157 -6.22 -21.99 -6.39
C HIS A 157 -6.46 -22.24 -7.90
N ALA A 158 -7.02 -21.26 -8.63
CA ALA A 158 -7.26 -21.32 -10.06
C ALA A 158 -6.57 -20.18 -10.80
N VAL A 159 -6.20 -20.44 -12.07
CA VAL A 159 -5.58 -19.42 -12.94
C VAL A 159 -6.67 -18.56 -13.58
N HIS A 160 -6.69 -17.25 -13.29
CA HIS A 160 -7.72 -16.32 -13.81
C HIS A 160 -7.19 -15.28 -14.80
N CYS A 161 -5.92 -14.88 -14.69
CA CYS A 161 -5.27 -13.98 -15.62
C CYS A 161 -3.99 -14.63 -16.11
N ARG A 162 -3.73 -14.60 -17.42
CA ARG A 162 -2.52 -15.21 -18.01
C ARG A 162 -1.56 -14.17 -18.59
N ASN A 163 -1.67 -12.93 -18.14
CA ASN A 163 -0.75 -11.89 -18.56
C ASN A 163 0.69 -12.25 -18.16
N ILE A 164 1.66 -11.75 -18.93
CA ILE A 164 3.06 -12.14 -18.85
C ILE A 164 3.65 -11.81 -17.46
N PRO A 165 4.55 -12.68 -16.94
CA PRO A 165 5.39 -12.32 -15.81
C PRO A 165 6.49 -11.35 -16.27
N LEU A 166 6.92 -10.48 -15.37
CA LEU A 166 8.05 -9.58 -15.57
C LEU A 166 9.14 -9.83 -14.52
N LEU A 167 10.37 -9.48 -14.85
CA LEU A 167 11.48 -9.29 -13.94
C LEU A 167 11.49 -7.84 -13.44
N GLU A 168 12.23 -7.57 -12.37
CA GLU A 168 12.30 -6.22 -11.81
C GLU A 168 13.09 -5.29 -12.75
N GLU A 169 14.14 -5.84 -13.36
CA GLU A 169 15.02 -5.19 -14.32
C GLU A 169 14.25 -4.78 -15.59
N GLU A 170 13.26 -5.58 -16.04
CA GLU A 170 12.39 -5.23 -17.17
C GLU A 170 11.54 -3.99 -16.88
N ILE A 171 11.07 -3.83 -15.63
CA ILE A 171 10.29 -2.66 -15.20
C ILE A 171 11.20 -1.42 -15.12
N GLN A 172 12.40 -1.58 -14.55
CA GLN A 172 13.41 -0.53 -14.45
C GLN A 172 13.85 -0.05 -15.83
N ALA A 173 14.23 -0.96 -16.72
CA ALA A 173 14.66 -0.64 -18.08
C ALA A 173 13.55 0.09 -18.85
N ALA A 174 12.30 -0.37 -18.75
CA ALA A 174 11.17 0.32 -19.40
C ALA A 174 11.00 1.76 -18.90
N PHE A 175 11.18 2.00 -17.59
CA PHE A 175 11.16 3.36 -17.05
C PHE A 175 12.32 4.21 -17.59
N LEU A 176 13.56 3.69 -17.56
CA LEU A 176 14.74 4.41 -18.02
C LEU A 176 14.65 4.76 -19.52
N SER A 177 14.23 3.81 -20.36
CA SER A 177 14.01 4.06 -21.79
C SER A 177 12.93 5.11 -22.04
N ALA A 178 11.86 5.13 -21.23
CA ALA A 178 10.82 6.14 -21.35
C ALA A 178 11.31 7.54 -20.93
N VAL A 179 12.15 7.63 -19.90
CA VAL A 179 12.79 8.89 -19.48
C VAL A 179 13.74 9.40 -20.56
N ASP A 180 14.64 8.55 -21.05
CA ASP A 180 15.60 8.91 -22.09
C ASP A 180 14.91 9.44 -23.36
N PHE A 181 13.79 8.81 -23.74
CA PHE A 181 12.94 9.29 -24.83
C PHE A 181 12.39 10.70 -24.57
N LEU A 182 11.87 10.98 -23.36
CA LEU A 182 11.34 12.32 -23.01
C LEU A 182 12.42 13.38 -22.93
N VAL A 183 13.62 13.04 -22.41
CA VAL A 183 14.77 13.95 -22.39
C VAL A 183 15.22 14.28 -23.81
N SER A 184 15.25 13.29 -24.70
CA SER A 184 15.60 13.47 -26.12
C SER A 184 14.52 14.17 -26.94
N HIS A 185 13.25 14.12 -26.51
CA HIS A 185 12.12 14.74 -27.21
C HIS A 185 11.20 15.53 -26.24
N PRO A 186 11.65 16.69 -25.71
CA PRO A 186 10.90 17.46 -24.73
C PRO A 186 9.48 17.86 -25.18
N ASP A 187 9.26 18.03 -26.49
CA ASP A 187 7.95 18.34 -27.08
C ASP A 187 6.86 17.30 -26.75
N PHE A 188 7.24 16.07 -26.42
CA PHE A 188 6.28 15.04 -25.99
C PHE A 188 5.76 15.24 -24.58
N ILE A 189 6.50 15.95 -23.72
CA ILE A 189 6.09 16.22 -22.33
C ILE A 189 4.80 17.05 -22.32
N ASP A 190 4.65 17.98 -23.27
CA ASP A 190 3.49 18.86 -23.36
C ASP A 190 2.30 18.23 -24.11
N LYS A 191 2.46 17.04 -24.72
CA LYS A 191 1.39 16.30 -25.42
C LYS A 191 0.48 15.54 -24.44
N VAL A 192 -0.06 16.25 -23.47
CA VAL A 192 -0.97 15.68 -22.47
C VAL A 192 -2.26 15.19 -23.15
N PRO A 193 -2.71 13.94 -22.90
CA PRO A 193 -3.97 13.45 -23.43
C PRO A 193 -5.14 14.34 -23.00
N LYS A 194 -5.97 14.74 -23.97
CA LYS A 194 -7.23 15.43 -23.67
C LYS A 194 -8.22 14.39 -23.14
N GLU A 195 -8.58 14.47 -21.87
CA GLU A 195 -9.65 13.63 -21.31
C GLU A 195 -10.97 13.97 -22.00
N LYS A 196 -11.63 12.95 -22.59
CA LYS A 196 -12.99 13.09 -23.11
C LYS A 196 -13.94 13.23 -21.92
N ARG A 197 -14.68 14.33 -21.88
CA ARG A 197 -15.69 14.60 -20.86
C ARG A 197 -16.96 13.84 -21.22
N GLU A 198 -17.18 12.68 -20.62
CA GLU A 198 -18.50 12.07 -20.62
C GLU A 198 -19.24 12.56 -19.37
N PRO A 199 -20.34 13.31 -19.52
CA PRO A 199 -21.12 13.75 -18.37
C PRO A 199 -21.66 12.52 -17.66
N ALA A 200 -21.59 12.50 -16.33
CA ALA A 200 -22.18 11.42 -15.55
C ALA A 200 -23.66 11.26 -15.94
N TRP A 201 -24.14 10.01 -16.00
CA TRP A 201 -25.50 9.74 -16.47
C TRP A 201 -26.54 10.53 -15.65
N GLN A 202 -26.29 10.73 -14.34
CA GLN A 202 -27.14 11.54 -13.47
C GLN A 202 -27.24 12.99 -13.94
N VAL A 203 -26.15 13.58 -14.42
CA VAL A 203 -26.12 14.94 -14.97
C VAL A 203 -26.98 15.01 -16.23
N LEU A 204 -26.83 14.04 -17.16
CA LEU A 204 -27.63 13.97 -18.38
C LEU A 204 -29.13 13.73 -18.13
N LYS A 205 -29.47 13.03 -17.04
CA LYS A 205 -30.85 12.84 -16.62
C LYS A 205 -31.45 14.15 -16.10
N LEU A 206 -30.77 14.80 -15.17
CA LEU A 206 -31.21 16.06 -14.57
C LEU A 206 -31.32 17.18 -15.62
N GLU A 207 -30.40 17.22 -16.58
CA GLU A 207 -30.45 18.15 -17.72
C GLU A 207 -31.73 17.99 -18.54
N ARG A 208 -32.14 16.74 -18.84
CA ARG A 208 -33.38 16.45 -19.54
C ARG A 208 -34.63 16.81 -18.72
N GLU A 209 -34.57 16.60 -17.41
CA GLU A 209 -35.67 16.97 -16.51
C GLU A 209 -35.86 18.50 -16.43
N ILE A 210 -34.75 19.26 -16.34
CA ILE A 210 -34.76 20.73 -16.41
C ILE A 210 -35.38 21.18 -17.73
N GLN A 211 -34.93 20.62 -18.86
CA GLN A 211 -35.44 20.98 -20.18
C GLN A 211 -36.95 20.72 -20.28
N ARG A 212 -37.43 19.56 -19.81
CA ARG A 212 -38.86 19.23 -19.80
C ARG A 212 -39.68 20.20 -18.94
N CYS A 213 -39.17 20.60 -17.79
CA CYS A 213 -39.84 21.60 -16.95
C CYS A 213 -39.86 22.98 -17.61
N ASN A 214 -38.78 23.35 -18.31
CA ASN A 214 -38.70 24.61 -19.02
C ASN A 214 -39.64 24.67 -20.25
N ASP A 215 -39.90 23.53 -20.88
CA ASP A 215 -40.78 23.42 -22.05
C ASP A 215 -42.27 23.21 -21.67
N SER A 216 -42.59 23.11 -20.38
CA SER A 216 -43.97 22.91 -19.90
C SER A 216 -44.77 24.22 -19.83
N GLU A 217 -46.07 24.16 -20.09
CA GLU A 217 -46.96 25.33 -20.05
C GLU A 217 -47.12 25.92 -18.63
N GLU A 218 -46.94 25.08 -17.60
CA GLU A 218 -46.92 25.49 -16.19
C GLU A 218 -45.48 25.76 -15.73
N TYR A 219 -45.01 27.00 -15.91
CA TYR A 219 -43.66 27.39 -15.49
C TYR A 219 -43.50 27.34 -13.96
N GLN A 220 -42.85 26.29 -13.45
CA GLN A 220 -42.57 26.12 -12.02
C GLN A 220 -41.13 26.52 -11.67
N ALA A 221 -40.93 27.81 -11.40
CA ALA A 221 -39.62 28.38 -11.09
C ALA A 221 -38.89 27.66 -9.94
N GLU A 222 -39.59 27.32 -8.86
CA GLU A 222 -38.99 26.68 -7.67
C GLU A 222 -38.43 25.29 -7.96
N GLU A 223 -39.14 24.48 -8.74
CA GLU A 223 -38.70 23.13 -9.09
C GLU A 223 -37.54 23.18 -10.10
N ILE A 224 -37.55 24.12 -11.05
CA ILE A 224 -36.42 24.34 -11.97
C ILE A 224 -35.16 24.73 -11.18
N ILE A 225 -35.27 25.65 -10.22
CA ILE A 225 -34.15 26.06 -9.36
C ILE A 225 -33.59 24.84 -8.60
N ARG A 226 -34.46 24.02 -8.01
CA ARG A 226 -34.07 22.80 -7.30
C ARG A 226 -33.33 21.82 -8.21
N LEU A 227 -33.84 21.57 -9.42
CA LEU A 227 -33.21 20.67 -10.39
C LEU A 227 -31.85 21.20 -10.87
N ILE A 228 -31.69 22.52 -11.04
CA ILE A 228 -30.40 23.15 -11.35
C ILE A 228 -29.38 22.89 -10.24
N TYR A 229 -29.78 23.06 -8.97
CA TYR A 229 -28.90 22.79 -7.83
C TYR A 229 -28.50 21.31 -7.73
N GLU A 230 -29.44 20.39 -7.93
CA GLU A 230 -29.13 18.95 -7.95
C GLU A 230 -28.24 18.57 -9.14
N ARG A 231 -28.43 19.16 -10.32
CA ARG A 231 -27.54 18.97 -11.48
C ARG A 231 -26.13 19.47 -11.15
N ALA A 232 -26.01 20.66 -10.59
CA ALA A 232 -24.72 21.24 -10.20
C ALA A 232 -24.02 20.35 -9.17
N LYS A 233 -24.73 19.87 -8.15
CA LYS A 233 -24.20 18.94 -7.14
C LYS A 233 -23.71 17.63 -7.77
N ALA A 234 -24.49 17.02 -8.65
CA ALA A 234 -24.08 15.81 -9.38
C ALA A 234 -22.83 16.06 -10.24
N GLN A 235 -22.77 17.22 -10.89
CA GLN A 235 -21.61 17.64 -11.68
C GLN A 235 -20.35 17.79 -10.80
N TYR A 236 -20.45 18.48 -9.66
CA TYR A 236 -19.34 18.62 -8.70
C TYR A 236 -18.89 17.28 -8.13
N GLN A 237 -19.82 16.37 -7.81
CA GLN A 237 -19.48 15.02 -7.34
C GLN A 237 -18.67 14.22 -8.37
N SER A 238 -18.90 14.47 -9.66
CA SER A 238 -18.19 13.82 -10.76
C SER A 238 -17.00 14.63 -11.31
N ALA A 239 -16.71 15.81 -10.74
CA ALA A 239 -15.69 16.71 -11.26
C ALA A 239 -14.29 16.13 -11.01
N VAL A 240 -13.47 16.09 -12.06
CA VAL A 240 -12.06 15.71 -11.99
C VAL A 240 -11.22 16.97 -11.86
N VAL A 241 -10.26 17.00 -10.93
CA VAL A 241 -9.30 18.10 -10.82
C VAL A 241 -8.38 18.05 -12.03
N HIS A 242 -8.43 19.09 -12.86
CA HIS A 242 -7.54 19.24 -14.00
C HIS A 242 -6.22 19.88 -13.57
N ASP A 243 -5.34 19.07 -12.99
CA ASP A 243 -4.02 19.49 -12.54
C ASP A 243 -2.93 19.21 -13.59
N SER A 244 -3.29 18.93 -14.85
CA SER A 244 -2.35 18.53 -15.90
C SER A 244 -1.18 19.51 -16.07
N PHE A 245 -1.45 20.82 -16.07
CA PHE A 245 -0.41 21.84 -16.13
C PHE A 245 0.56 21.75 -14.95
N TYR A 246 0.03 21.65 -13.73
CA TYR A 246 0.84 21.50 -12.51
C TYR A 246 1.67 20.22 -12.54
N GLN A 247 1.09 19.09 -12.97
CA GLN A 247 1.79 17.82 -13.10
C GLN A 247 2.85 17.86 -14.20
N THR A 248 2.61 18.57 -15.31
CA THR A 248 3.61 18.79 -16.37
C THR A 248 4.80 19.57 -15.85
N GLU A 249 4.58 20.68 -15.16
CA GLU A 249 5.67 21.47 -14.59
C GLU A 249 6.45 20.69 -13.52
N LYS A 250 5.76 19.90 -12.70
CA LYS A 250 6.38 18.99 -11.74
C LYS A 250 7.23 17.92 -12.42
N LEU A 251 6.77 17.36 -13.54
CA LEU A 251 7.51 16.38 -14.32
C LEU A 251 8.75 17.00 -14.96
N LYS A 252 8.64 18.21 -15.54
CA LYS A 252 9.77 18.96 -16.09
C LYS A 252 10.81 19.26 -15.03
N ALA A 253 10.39 19.69 -13.84
CA ALA A 253 11.28 19.94 -12.71
C ALA A 253 12.02 18.66 -12.30
N ALA A 254 11.33 17.52 -12.20
CA ALA A 254 11.96 16.23 -11.91
C ALA A 254 12.95 15.81 -13.01
N LEU A 255 12.57 15.93 -14.29
CA LEU A 255 13.48 15.62 -15.41
C LEU A 255 14.73 16.52 -15.42
N LYS A 256 14.61 17.79 -15.01
CA LYS A 256 15.75 18.71 -14.89
C LYS A 256 16.65 18.39 -13.69
N GLU A 257 16.06 17.95 -12.57
CA GLU A 257 16.77 17.54 -11.35
C GLU A 257 17.63 16.29 -11.61
N TYR A 258 17.07 15.29 -12.29
CA TYR A 258 17.71 13.98 -12.46
C TYR A 258 18.38 13.78 -13.83
N GLY A 259 17.92 14.44 -14.90
CA GLY A 259 18.49 14.33 -16.24
C GLY A 259 18.29 12.96 -16.91
N SER A 260 19.15 12.64 -17.87
CA SER A 260 19.28 11.27 -18.38
C SER A 260 20.08 10.45 -17.36
N ILE A 261 19.49 9.34 -16.91
CA ILE A 261 20.04 8.47 -15.87
C ILE A 261 20.28 7.09 -16.45
N GLU A 262 21.48 6.54 -16.23
CA GLU A 262 21.81 5.16 -16.62
C GLU A 262 21.31 4.15 -15.59
N GLU A 263 21.20 4.56 -14.32
CA GLU A 263 20.77 3.71 -13.21
C GLU A 263 19.40 4.11 -12.67
N PHE A 264 18.63 3.10 -12.26
CA PHE A 264 17.29 3.30 -11.71
C PHE A 264 17.34 3.99 -10.33
N GLN A 265 16.67 5.14 -10.22
CA GLN A 265 16.53 5.87 -8.96
C GLN A 265 15.08 5.79 -8.41
N PRO A 266 14.86 5.17 -7.23
CA PRO A 266 13.52 4.96 -6.68
C PRO A 266 12.71 6.25 -6.42
N ASP A 267 13.37 7.31 -5.94
CA ASP A 267 12.71 8.58 -5.64
C ASP A 267 12.23 9.30 -6.91
N PHE A 268 13.06 9.28 -7.95
CA PHE A 268 12.71 9.86 -9.24
C PHE A 268 11.54 9.09 -9.88
N TYR A 269 11.56 7.76 -9.83
CA TYR A 269 10.44 6.93 -10.29
C TYR A 269 9.12 7.33 -9.62
N GLN A 270 9.11 7.49 -8.30
CA GLN A 270 7.91 7.89 -7.56
C GLN A 270 7.44 9.30 -7.92
N LYS A 271 8.39 10.24 -8.12
CA LYS A 271 8.10 11.62 -8.54
C LYS A 271 7.54 11.67 -9.96
N ALA A 272 8.02 10.86 -10.89
CA ALA A 272 7.74 10.96 -12.32
C ALA A 272 6.57 10.09 -12.82
N ILE A 273 6.32 8.93 -12.20
CA ILE A 273 5.38 7.93 -12.71
C ILE A 273 4.03 7.97 -12.00
N LYS A 274 2.96 8.05 -12.80
CA LYS A 274 1.59 7.80 -12.36
C LYS A 274 1.36 6.31 -12.17
N LYS A 275 1.58 5.53 -13.23
CA LYS A 275 1.49 4.07 -13.26
C LYS A 275 2.16 3.48 -14.49
N MET A 276 2.42 2.18 -14.48
CA MET A 276 2.80 1.39 -15.66
C MET A 276 1.76 0.31 -15.91
N VAL A 277 1.43 0.06 -17.17
CA VAL A 277 0.44 -0.95 -17.57
C VAL A 277 1.11 -1.99 -18.45
N VAL A 278 1.11 -3.24 -17.99
CA VAL A 278 1.70 -4.39 -18.69
C VAL A 278 0.67 -4.98 -19.64
N GLN A 279 0.91 -4.89 -20.93
CA GLN A 279 0.07 -5.51 -21.96
C GLN A 279 0.46 -6.97 -22.21
N GLU A 280 -0.43 -7.74 -22.83
CA GLU A 280 -0.22 -9.18 -23.08
C GLU A 280 0.79 -9.48 -24.20
N ASP A 281 1.07 -8.50 -25.05
CA ASP A 281 2.02 -8.52 -26.17
C ASP A 281 3.45 -8.16 -25.75
N GLY A 282 3.70 -7.91 -24.47
CA GLY A 282 5.01 -7.52 -23.96
C GLY A 282 5.26 -6.01 -23.91
N ILE A 283 4.30 -5.19 -24.31
CA ILE A 283 4.44 -3.73 -24.22
C ILE A 283 4.13 -3.27 -22.79
N LEU A 284 5.07 -2.54 -22.18
CA LEU A 284 4.86 -1.80 -20.95
C LEU A 284 4.50 -0.35 -21.30
N GLN A 285 3.24 0.02 -21.08
CA GLN A 285 2.81 1.41 -21.17
C GLN A 285 3.23 2.16 -19.90
N VAL A 286 4.23 3.01 -20.02
CA VAL A 286 4.73 3.90 -18.96
C VAL A 286 3.90 5.18 -18.98
N ILE A 287 3.15 5.45 -17.91
CA ILE A 287 2.27 6.63 -17.80
C ILE A 287 2.83 7.57 -16.73
N PHE A 288 3.25 8.75 -17.15
CA PHE A 288 3.81 9.78 -16.29
C PHE A 288 2.73 10.53 -15.50
N ILE A 289 3.14 11.27 -14.46
CA ILE A 289 2.23 12.03 -13.58
C ILE A 289 1.31 12.99 -14.33
N ASN A 290 1.76 13.56 -15.44
CA ASN A 290 0.99 14.46 -16.29
C ASN A 290 0.07 13.75 -17.29
N GLY A 291 0.09 12.41 -17.32
CA GLY A 291 -0.75 11.59 -18.18
C GLY A 291 -0.14 11.24 -19.54
N VAL A 292 1.03 11.79 -19.91
CA VAL A 292 1.76 11.34 -21.10
C VAL A 292 2.10 9.86 -20.95
N SER A 293 1.92 9.09 -22.03
CA SER A 293 2.13 7.65 -22.03
C SER A 293 3.06 7.21 -23.16
N LEU A 294 4.03 6.36 -22.84
CA LEU A 294 4.95 5.75 -23.81
C LEU A 294 4.88 4.23 -23.72
N GLY A 295 4.82 3.54 -24.86
CA GLY A 295 4.87 2.08 -24.91
C GLY A 295 6.30 1.61 -25.12
N ILE A 296 6.84 0.83 -24.18
CA ILE A 296 8.20 0.27 -24.26
C ILE A 296 8.10 -1.24 -24.34
N GLN A 297 8.78 -1.85 -25.31
CA GLN A 297 8.86 -3.31 -25.43
C GLN A 297 9.74 -3.87 -24.31
N ALA A 298 9.27 -4.87 -23.56
CA ALA A 298 10.12 -5.57 -22.61
C ALA A 298 11.29 -6.28 -23.34
N ALA A 299 12.53 -6.04 -22.88
CA ALA A 299 13.75 -6.50 -23.54
C ALA A 299 13.82 -8.04 -23.75
N ASP A 300 13.21 -8.83 -22.85
CA ASP A 300 13.18 -10.29 -22.92
C ASP A 300 11.83 -10.87 -23.41
N TYR A 301 11.04 -10.09 -24.14
CA TYR A 301 9.85 -10.62 -24.82
C TYR A 301 10.29 -11.53 -25.98
N GLN A 302 10.56 -12.80 -25.67
CA GLN A 302 10.57 -13.85 -26.68
C GLN A 302 9.13 -14.29 -26.94
N GLU A 303 8.71 -14.30 -28.20
CA GLU A 303 7.39 -14.78 -28.68
C GLU A 303 7.03 -16.20 -28.16
N GLY A 304 8.00 -16.95 -27.62
CA GLY A 304 7.86 -18.27 -27.01
C GLY A 304 7.33 -18.36 -25.58
N ARG A 305 7.12 -17.25 -24.83
CA ARG A 305 6.55 -17.32 -23.45
C ARG A 305 5.10 -17.84 -23.41
N LYS A 306 4.44 -18.03 -24.57
CA LYS A 306 3.11 -18.66 -24.69
C LYS A 306 3.08 -20.16 -24.31
N ASN A 307 4.22 -20.83 -24.14
CA ASN A 307 4.28 -22.29 -23.98
C ASN A 307 4.50 -22.85 -22.56
N HIS A 308 4.42 -22.06 -21.49
CA HIS A 308 4.43 -22.60 -20.12
C HIS A 308 3.02 -22.90 -19.56
N GLY A 309 2.18 -23.50 -20.40
CA GLY A 309 0.84 -24.00 -20.06
C GLY A 309 0.67 -25.52 -20.13
N LYS A 310 1.72 -26.28 -20.48
CA LYS A 310 1.70 -27.75 -20.49
C LYS A 310 2.90 -28.26 -19.70
N ASN A 311 2.66 -29.16 -18.76
CA ASN A 311 3.61 -29.75 -17.80
C ASN A 311 3.82 -28.93 -16.51
N CYS A 312 2.74 -28.65 -15.79
CA CYS A 312 2.81 -28.77 -14.33
C CYS A 312 2.26 -30.15 -13.97
N SER A 313 3.15 -31.15 -13.91
CA SER A 313 2.85 -32.44 -13.27
C SER A 313 2.77 -32.20 -11.77
N CYS A 314 1.62 -31.72 -11.31
CA CYS A 314 1.25 -31.83 -9.91
C CYS A 314 0.90 -33.30 -9.66
N SER A 315 1.93 -34.12 -9.47
CA SER A 315 1.77 -35.42 -8.83
C SER A 315 1.37 -35.15 -7.38
N LYS A 316 0.05 -35.19 -7.16
CA LYS A 316 -0.55 -35.63 -5.90
C LYS A 316 0.08 -36.96 -5.50
N GLU A 317 0.32 -37.14 -4.20
CA GLU A 317 0.74 -38.34 -3.44
C GLU A 317 1.99 -38.02 -2.61
N LYS A 318 2.11 -38.25 -1.30
CA LYS A 318 1.31 -38.97 -0.29
C LYS A 318 1.72 -38.43 1.09
N TYR A 319 0.76 -38.11 1.95
CA TYR A 319 0.95 -38.24 3.40
C TYR A 319 0.56 -39.67 3.78
N ARG A 320 1.53 -40.49 4.19
CA ARG A 320 1.45 -41.70 5.05
C ARG A 320 2.90 -42.00 5.44
N GLY A 321 3.34 -42.24 6.67
CA GLY A 321 2.77 -42.28 8.00
C GLY A 321 3.96 -42.59 8.94
N HIS A 322 3.91 -42.15 10.19
CA HIS A 322 4.80 -42.67 11.23
C HIS A 322 4.36 -44.09 11.59
N THR A 323 5.30 -45.04 11.68
CA THR A 323 5.69 -45.69 12.95
C THR A 323 6.88 -46.63 12.74
N SER A 324 7.77 -46.52 13.71
CA SER A 324 8.95 -47.28 14.08
C SER A 324 8.79 -48.82 14.14
N GLU A 325 9.89 -49.48 13.80
CA GLU A 325 10.53 -50.57 14.55
C GLU A 325 9.90 -51.99 14.64
N THR A 326 10.61 -52.90 13.96
CA THR A 326 11.33 -54.08 14.50
C THR A 326 10.57 -55.29 15.07
N ARG A 327 10.94 -56.44 14.47
CA ARG A 327 11.30 -57.76 15.05
C ARG A 327 10.22 -58.85 15.22
N VAL A 328 10.57 -59.94 14.52
CA VAL A 328 10.18 -61.37 14.59
C VAL A 328 8.80 -61.73 14.07
#